data_AF-A0A928UN53-F1
#
_entry.id   AF-A0A928UN53-F1
#
_cell.length_a   1.000
_cell.length_b   1.000
_cell.length_c   1.000
_cell.angle_alpha   90.00
_cell.angle_beta   90.00
_cell.angle_gamma   90.00
#
_symmetry.space_group_name_H-M   'P 1'
#
loop_
_entity.id
_entity.type
_entity.pdbx_description
1 polymer ?
#
loop_
_entity_poly.entity_id
_entity_poly.type
_entity_poly.pdbx_seq_one_letter_code
_entity_poly.pdbx_strand_id
1 'polypeptide(L)'
;GDTTAVSLFCNGVPFLNTVLPIGGNQITSDIARTLNIALSSAERVKKVHGSALAHTSSIGGTRAEFQAKCATGDTRNFSCHALSCIIRPLIEDIFTNIDNYLVQHQPYAASIGRVVLTGGAAQLSGVPEVARIILKRDTRLATPNHISGLPDIASHSDSAACVGLLQHAQNAARDVISAEDDQLISKVAHWLERYI
;
A
#
# COMPACT_ATOMS: atom_id res chain seq x y z
N GLY A 1 -4.59 9.41 -0.42
CA GLY A 1 -5.76 8.57 -0.13
C GLY A 1 -6.13 8.74 1.32
N ASP A 2 -7.43 8.86 1.59
CA ASP A 2 -7.97 9.12 2.94
C ASP A 2 -8.19 7.85 3.77
N THR A 3 -8.23 6.69 3.10
CA THR A 3 -8.59 5.42 3.71
C THR A 3 -7.49 4.38 3.56
N THR A 4 -7.49 3.41 4.48
CA THR A 4 -6.64 2.23 4.43
C THR A 4 -7.53 0.99 4.41
N ALA A 5 -7.49 0.26 3.31
CA ALA A 5 -8.18 -1.02 3.19
C ALA A 5 -7.32 -2.14 3.81
N VAL A 6 -7.95 -3.03 4.56
CA VAL A 6 -7.33 -4.19 5.19
C VAL A 6 -8.09 -5.42 4.77
N SER A 7 -7.38 -6.36 4.15
CA SER A 7 -7.95 -7.64 3.73
C SER A 7 -7.14 -8.79 4.31
N LEU A 8 -7.81 -9.79 4.89
CA LEU A 8 -7.19 -11.01 5.41
C LEU A 8 -7.50 -12.17 4.47
N PHE A 9 -6.49 -13.00 4.21
CA PHE A 9 -6.61 -14.18 3.37
C PHE A 9 -6.23 -15.44 4.16
N CYS A 10 -7.03 -16.49 4.03
CA CYS A 10 -6.76 -17.82 4.57
C CYS A 10 -6.86 -18.83 3.43
N ASN A 11 -5.80 -19.60 3.19
CA ASN A 11 -5.73 -20.60 2.11
C ASN A 11 -6.14 -20.05 0.72
N GLY A 12 -5.72 -18.81 0.42
CA GLY A 12 -6.04 -18.14 -0.86
C GLY A 12 -7.44 -17.52 -0.94
N VAL A 13 -8.28 -17.70 0.09
CA VAL A 13 -9.65 -17.15 0.12
C VAL A 13 -9.70 -15.91 1.01
N PRO A 14 -10.34 -14.80 0.57
CA PRO A 14 -10.54 -13.63 1.41
C PRO A 14 -11.49 -13.97 2.57
N PHE A 15 -11.02 -13.74 3.80
CA PHE A 15 -11.75 -13.99 5.04
C PHE A 15 -12.35 -12.70 5.63
N LEU A 16 -11.63 -11.59 5.52
CA LEU A 16 -12.06 -10.27 5.99
C LEU A 16 -11.73 -9.24 4.93
N ASN A 17 -12.63 -8.27 4.75
CA ASN A 17 -12.33 -7.03 4.04
C ASN A 17 -12.94 -5.86 4.82
N THR A 18 -12.13 -4.88 5.19
CA THR A 18 -12.56 -3.69 5.92
C THR A 18 -11.82 -2.46 5.44
N VAL A 19 -12.37 -1.29 5.71
CA VAL A 19 -11.78 -0.01 5.35
C VAL A 19 -11.77 0.88 6.58
N LEU A 20 -10.57 1.31 6.99
CA LEU A 20 -10.39 2.27 8.07
C LEU A 20 -10.30 3.69 7.49
N PRO A 21 -10.97 4.70 8.08
CA PRO A 21 -10.96 6.08 7.62
C PRO A 21 -9.68 6.83 8.05
N ILE A 22 -8.53 6.18 7.89
CA ILE A 22 -7.20 6.69 8.18
C ILE A 22 -6.29 6.38 6.98
N GLY A 23 -5.42 7.30 6.58
CA GLY A 23 -4.63 7.12 5.38
C GLY A 23 -3.59 8.21 5.15
N GLY A 24 -2.92 8.13 3.99
CA GLY A 24 -1.81 9.01 3.66
C GLY A 24 -2.16 10.51 3.52
N ASN A 25 -3.44 10.86 3.36
CA ASN A 25 -3.87 12.27 3.33
C ASN A 25 -3.82 12.93 4.72
N GLN A 26 -3.97 12.17 5.79
CA GLN A 26 -3.79 12.66 7.16
C GLN A 26 -2.34 13.13 7.36
N ILE A 27 -1.37 12.33 6.88
CA ILE A 27 0.05 12.67 6.89
C ILE A 27 0.30 13.99 6.14
N THR A 28 -0.26 14.14 4.95
CA THR A 28 -0.13 15.37 4.15
C THR A 28 -0.71 16.59 4.86
N SER A 29 -1.86 16.42 5.49
CA SER A 29 -2.56 17.49 6.22
C SER A 29 -1.74 17.95 7.43
N ASP A 30 -1.12 17.01 8.14
CA ASP A 30 -0.29 17.32 9.32
C ASP A 30 1.05 17.93 8.95
N ILE A 31 1.66 17.51 7.83
CA ILE A 31 2.84 18.19 7.25
C ILE A 31 2.47 19.63 6.87
N ALA A 32 1.34 19.84 6.18
CA ALA A 32 0.90 21.17 5.76
C ALA A 32 0.69 22.09 6.97
N ARG A 33 0.02 21.59 8.02
CA ARG A 33 -0.23 22.34 9.25
C ARG A 33 1.05 22.66 10.01
N THR A 34 1.93 21.66 10.20
CA THR A 34 3.14 21.81 11.01
C THR A 34 4.19 22.69 10.33
N LEU A 35 4.36 22.57 9.01
CA LEU A 35 5.33 23.36 8.25
C LEU A 35 4.76 24.69 7.71
N ASN A 36 3.45 24.93 7.91
CA ASN A 36 2.73 26.08 7.37
C ASN A 36 2.92 26.25 5.85
N ILE A 37 2.73 25.16 5.10
CA ILE A 37 2.85 25.09 3.65
C ILE A 37 1.52 24.65 3.02
N ALA A 38 1.30 24.98 1.75
CA ALA A 38 0.11 24.51 1.03
C ALA A 38 0.04 22.97 0.95
N LEU A 39 -1.17 22.40 0.92
CA LEU A 39 -1.38 20.94 0.82
C LEU A 39 -0.65 20.30 -0.38
N SER A 40 -0.63 20.99 -1.52
CA SER A 40 0.10 20.54 -2.72
C SER A 40 1.62 20.47 -2.48
N SER A 41 2.18 21.48 -1.79
CA SER A 41 3.59 21.49 -1.38
C SER A 41 3.87 20.38 -0.36
N ALA A 42 2.98 20.16 0.60
CA ALA A 42 3.10 19.09 1.59
C ALA A 42 3.11 17.70 0.95
N GLU A 43 2.23 17.44 -0.01
CA GLU A 43 2.20 16.16 -0.73
C GLU A 43 3.51 15.94 -1.50
N ARG A 44 4.03 16.99 -2.15
CA ARG A 44 5.30 16.93 -2.88
C ARG A 44 6.47 16.65 -1.93
N VAL A 45 6.54 17.38 -0.81
CA VAL A 45 7.58 17.19 0.21
C VAL A 45 7.51 15.78 0.80
N LYS A 46 6.31 15.28 1.10
CA LYS A 46 6.09 13.91 1.58
C LYS A 46 6.63 12.87 0.58
N LYS A 47 6.35 13.04 -0.72
CA LYS A 47 6.80 12.10 -1.76
C LYS A 47 8.33 12.13 -1.98
N VAL A 48 8.94 13.31 -1.95
CA VAL A 48 10.37 13.48 -2.31
C VAL A 48 11.30 13.30 -1.12
N HIS A 49 10.91 13.79 0.06
CA HIS A 49 11.77 13.85 1.24
C HIS A 49 11.22 13.07 2.45
N GLY A 50 10.01 12.52 2.34
CA GLY A 50 9.36 11.83 3.46
C GLY A 50 10.03 10.50 3.80
N SER A 51 10.26 10.29 5.09
CA SER A 51 10.78 9.04 5.64
C SER A 51 10.18 8.80 7.02
N ALA A 52 9.79 7.56 7.30
CA ALA A 52 9.38 7.08 8.62
C ALA A 52 10.57 6.55 9.44
N LEU A 53 11.75 6.39 8.82
CA LEU A 53 12.98 6.09 9.56
C LEU A 53 13.50 7.34 10.24
N ALA A 54 14.07 7.16 11.44
CA ALA A 54 14.83 8.22 12.08
C ALA A 54 16.07 8.53 11.23
N HIS A 55 16.19 9.78 10.78
CA HIS A 55 17.44 10.26 10.21
C HIS A 55 18.50 10.30 11.31
N THR A 56 19.39 9.31 11.33
CA THR A 56 20.61 9.36 12.12
C THR A 56 21.54 10.35 11.43
N SER A 57 21.84 11.45 12.10
CA SER A 57 22.86 12.38 11.60
C SER A 57 24.16 11.58 11.48
N SER A 58 24.70 11.41 10.28
CA SER A 58 26.03 10.82 10.13
C SER A 58 26.99 11.64 10.98
N ILE A 59 27.83 10.97 11.77
CA ILE A 59 28.88 11.59 12.58
C ILE A 59 29.70 12.51 11.65
N GLY A 60 29.48 13.83 11.73
CA GLY A 60 30.17 14.86 10.95
C GLY A 60 29.45 15.47 9.72
N GLY A 61 28.20 15.12 9.40
CA GLY A 61 27.55 15.55 8.14
C GLY A 61 26.30 16.41 8.30
N THR A 62 26.21 17.51 7.55
CA THR A 62 25.07 18.44 7.42
C THR A 62 23.73 17.71 7.42
N ARG A 63 22.78 18.13 8.27
CA ARG A 63 21.40 17.61 8.23
C ARG A 63 20.85 17.83 6.83
N ALA A 64 20.30 16.78 6.22
CA ALA A 64 19.61 16.93 4.95
C ALA A 64 18.47 17.95 5.11
N GLU A 65 18.46 18.95 4.24
CA GLU A 65 17.49 20.03 4.21
C GLU A 65 16.78 20.07 2.86
N PHE A 66 15.55 20.59 2.86
CA PHE A 66 14.77 20.81 1.66
C PHE A 66 14.10 22.18 1.71
N GLN A 67 13.82 22.73 0.54
CA GLN A 67 13.09 23.98 0.39
C GLN A 67 11.61 23.72 0.14
N ALA A 68 10.76 24.39 0.91
CA ALA A 68 9.33 24.41 0.68
C ALA A 68 8.79 25.84 0.70
N LYS A 69 7.82 26.10 -0.17
CA LYS A 69 7.13 27.39 -0.23
C LYS A 69 6.02 27.40 0.82
N CYS A 70 6.13 28.34 1.76
CA CYS A 70 5.14 28.60 2.79
C CYS A 70 3.87 29.20 2.19
N ALA A 71 2.77 29.10 2.93
CA ALA A 71 1.50 29.71 2.56
C ALA A 71 1.59 31.25 2.42
N THR A 72 2.54 31.88 3.11
CA THR A 72 2.82 33.32 3.03
C THR A 72 3.52 33.76 1.73
N GLY A 73 3.97 32.80 0.90
CA GLY A 73 4.71 33.06 -0.33
C GLY A 73 6.22 32.93 -0.20
N ASP A 74 6.75 32.96 1.02
CA ASP A 74 8.19 32.83 1.29
C ASP A 74 8.67 31.37 1.12
N THR A 75 9.92 31.20 0.69
CA THR A 75 10.56 29.89 0.67
C THR A 75 11.41 29.72 1.93
N ARG A 76 11.23 28.61 2.64
CA ARG A 76 11.99 28.28 3.86
C ARG A 76 12.69 26.94 3.71
N ASN A 77 13.85 26.82 4.35
CA ASN A 77 14.54 25.55 4.50
C ASN A 77 13.98 24.79 5.70
N PHE A 78 13.75 23.49 5.52
CA PHE A 78 13.31 22.57 6.56
C PHE A 78 14.24 21.37 6.59
N SER A 79 14.46 20.81 7.78
CA SER A 79 15.25 19.58 7.91
C SER A 79 14.40 18.35 7.56
N CYS A 80 14.98 17.41 6.82
CA CYS A 80 14.39 16.08 6.60
C CYS A 80 14.15 15.35 7.94
N HIS A 81 15.01 15.56 8.93
CA HIS A 81 14.80 15.01 10.27
C HIS A 81 13.50 15.53 10.90
N ALA A 82 13.23 16.84 10.81
CA ALA A 82 12.00 17.43 11.33
C ALA A 82 10.77 16.86 10.60
N LEU A 83 10.87 16.64 9.29
CA LEU A 83 9.82 15.99 8.51
C LEU A 83 9.56 14.55 8.98
N SER A 84 10.60 13.75 9.22
CA SER A 84 10.46 12.39 9.76
C SER A 84 9.85 12.36 11.15
N CYS A 85 10.17 13.33 12.01
CA CYS A 85 9.52 13.47 13.32
C CYS A 85 8.01 13.74 13.22
N ILE A 86 7.55 14.33 12.12
CA ILE A 86 6.11 14.51 11.84
C ILE A 86 5.51 13.22 11.26
N ILE A 87 6.17 12.59 10.30
CA ILE A 87 5.61 11.46 9.54
C ILE A 87 5.55 10.18 10.38
N ARG A 88 6.62 9.87 11.11
CA ARG A 88 6.75 8.61 11.85
C ARG A 88 5.59 8.35 12.83
N PRO A 89 5.22 9.26 13.75
CA PRO A 89 4.14 9.00 14.69
C PRO A 89 2.80 8.74 13.97
N LEU A 90 2.54 9.41 12.85
CA LEU A 90 1.32 9.20 12.08
C LEU A 90 1.28 7.83 11.40
N ILE A 91 2.42 7.33 10.95
CA ILE A 91 2.54 5.96 10.44
C ILE A 91 2.36 4.94 11.58
N GLU A 92 2.98 5.18 12.74
CA GLU A 92 2.82 4.34 13.94
C GLU A 92 1.35 4.30 14.38
N ASP A 93 0.66 5.44 14.38
CA ASP A 93 -0.76 5.54 14.70
C ASP A 93 -1.63 4.75 13.71
N ILE A 94 -1.37 4.85 12.40
CA ILE A 94 -2.11 4.08 11.39
C ILE A 94 -1.99 2.58 11.67
N PHE A 95 -0.78 2.07 11.89
CA PHE A 95 -0.58 0.64 12.16
C PHE A 95 -1.11 0.20 13.52
N THR A 96 -1.05 1.07 14.53
CA THR A 96 -1.63 0.80 15.85
C THR A 96 -3.14 0.69 15.77
N ASN A 97 -3.79 1.57 15.01
CA ASN A 97 -5.24 1.49 14.77
C ASN A 97 -5.62 0.22 14.01
N ILE A 98 -4.81 -0.21 13.03
CA ILE A 98 -5.00 -1.48 12.32
C ILE A 98 -4.88 -2.66 13.28
N ASP A 99 -3.83 -2.72 14.11
CA ASP A 99 -3.63 -3.82 15.05
C ASP A 99 -4.75 -3.89 16.09
N ASN A 100 -5.14 -2.74 16.66
CA ASN A 100 -6.27 -2.66 17.60
C ASN A 100 -7.57 -3.15 16.97
N TYR A 101 -7.86 -2.74 15.73
CA TYR A 101 -9.03 -3.21 15.01
C TYR A 101 -8.99 -4.73 14.81
N LEU A 102 -7.85 -5.29 14.41
CA LEU A 102 -7.69 -6.72 14.23
C LEU A 102 -7.87 -7.49 15.56
N VAL A 103 -7.25 -7.04 16.64
CA VAL A 103 -7.37 -7.66 17.96
C VAL A 103 -8.82 -7.63 18.46
N GLN A 104 -9.53 -6.54 18.23
CA GLN A 104 -10.91 -6.38 18.69
C GLN A 104 -11.92 -7.22 17.89
N HIS A 105 -11.74 -7.33 16.57
CA HIS A 105 -12.74 -7.91 15.68
C HIS A 105 -12.38 -9.30 15.17
N GLN A 106 -11.13 -9.73 15.27
CA GLN A 106 -10.64 -10.98 14.68
C GLN A 106 -9.97 -11.88 15.72
N PRO A 107 -10.66 -12.94 16.21
CA PRO A 107 -10.11 -13.83 17.23
C PRO A 107 -8.83 -14.56 16.77
N TYR A 108 -8.65 -14.70 15.46
CA TYR A 108 -7.47 -15.32 14.86
C TYR A 108 -6.38 -14.30 14.46
N ALA A 109 -6.46 -13.04 14.88
CA ALA A 109 -5.47 -12.01 14.52
C ALA A 109 -4.02 -12.40 14.88
N ALA A 110 -3.83 -13.18 15.95
CA ALA A 110 -2.52 -13.70 16.36
C ALA A 110 -1.93 -14.73 15.39
N SER A 111 -2.75 -15.39 14.57
CA SER A 111 -2.32 -16.39 13.58
C SER A 111 -1.84 -15.77 12.25
N ILE A 112 -1.99 -14.46 12.08
CA ILE A 112 -1.55 -13.75 10.88
C ILE A 112 -0.02 -13.73 10.85
N GLY A 113 0.59 -14.56 9.99
CA GLY A 113 2.04 -14.69 9.91
C GLY A 113 2.75 -13.61 9.09
N ARG A 114 2.08 -13.05 8.08
CA ARG A 114 2.69 -12.12 7.11
C ARG A 114 1.76 -10.95 6.80
N VAL A 115 2.35 -9.78 6.61
CA VAL A 115 1.68 -8.54 6.21
C VAL A 115 2.27 -8.07 4.90
N VAL A 116 1.40 -7.76 3.94
CA VAL A 116 1.79 -7.22 2.64
C VAL A 116 1.24 -5.82 2.52
N LEU A 117 2.13 -4.84 2.39
CA LEU A 117 1.76 -3.44 2.21
C LEU A 117 1.63 -3.13 0.73
N THR A 118 0.56 -2.42 0.38
CA THR A 118 0.29 -1.91 -0.97
C THR A 118 -0.25 -0.48 -0.88
N GLY A 119 -0.42 0.18 -2.02
CA GLY A 119 -0.88 1.55 -2.13
C GLY A 119 0.26 2.57 -2.15
N GLY A 120 -0.07 3.83 -2.48
CA GLY A 120 0.91 4.90 -2.61
C GLY A 120 1.58 5.32 -1.31
N ALA A 121 0.85 5.31 -0.18
CA ALA A 121 1.41 5.66 1.11
C ALA A 121 2.44 4.62 1.62
N ALA A 122 2.29 3.35 1.22
CA ALA A 122 3.22 2.28 1.58
C ALA A 122 4.60 2.43 0.91
N GLN A 123 4.72 3.24 -0.14
CA GLN A 123 5.98 3.52 -0.83
C GLN A 123 6.89 4.47 -0.04
N LEU A 124 6.39 5.09 1.02
CA LEU A 124 7.18 6.00 1.84
C LEU A 124 8.30 5.21 2.56
N SER A 125 9.52 5.75 2.50
CA SER A 125 10.71 5.11 3.06
C SER A 125 10.53 4.81 4.55
N GLY A 126 10.85 3.60 5.00
CA GLY A 126 10.71 3.22 6.41
C GLY A 126 9.37 2.66 6.84
N VAL A 127 8.34 2.71 5.98
CA VAL A 127 7.02 2.22 6.34
C VAL A 127 7.00 0.71 6.63
N PRO A 128 7.63 -0.17 5.81
CA PRO A 128 7.69 -1.61 6.12
C PRO A 128 8.37 -1.93 7.45
N GLU A 129 9.40 -1.16 7.83
CA GLU A 129 10.15 -1.30 9.07
C GLU A 129 9.30 -0.90 10.27
N VAL A 130 8.62 0.25 10.21
CA VAL A 130 7.69 0.68 11.26
C VAL A 130 6.53 -0.29 11.40
N ALA A 131 5.96 -0.75 10.28
CA ALA A 131 4.90 -1.75 10.28
C ALA A 131 5.32 -3.05 10.95
N ARG A 132 6.54 -3.54 10.66
CA ARG A 132 7.10 -4.75 11.29
C ARG A 132 7.24 -4.59 12.80
N ILE A 133 7.65 -3.41 13.28
CA ILE A 133 7.79 -3.11 14.71
C ILE A 133 6.43 -3.10 15.41
N ILE A 134 5.45 -2.36 14.85
CA ILE A 134 4.13 -2.19 15.47
C ILE A 134 3.30 -3.46 15.38
N LEU A 135 3.20 -4.06 14.18
CA LEU A 135 2.37 -5.24 13.95
C LEU A 135 3.02 -6.53 14.45
N LYS A 136 4.31 -6.52 14.79
CA LYS A 136 5.09 -7.71 15.21
C LYS A 136 4.98 -8.89 14.24
N ARG A 137 4.85 -8.59 12.95
CA ARG A 137 4.62 -9.55 11.85
C ARG A 137 5.60 -9.30 10.73
N ASP A 138 5.93 -10.36 9.99
CA ASP A 138 6.81 -10.23 8.83
C ASP A 138 6.14 -9.37 7.76
N THR A 139 6.68 -8.17 7.57
CA THR A 139 6.06 -7.14 6.72
C THR A 139 6.95 -6.81 5.55
N ARG A 140 6.37 -6.76 4.35
CA ARG A 140 7.04 -6.34 3.13
C ARG A 140 6.17 -5.41 2.30
N LEU A 141 6.81 -4.54 1.53
CA LEU A 141 6.16 -3.81 0.44
C LEU A 141 5.97 -4.77 -0.74
N ALA A 142 4.77 -4.82 -1.33
CA ALA A 142 4.52 -5.54 -2.56
C ALA A 142 4.40 -4.59 -3.74
N THR A 143 5.01 -5.01 -4.85
CA THR A 143 4.74 -4.48 -6.17
C THR A 143 3.77 -5.45 -6.89
N PRO A 144 2.80 -4.94 -7.65
CA PRO A 144 1.94 -5.78 -8.45
C PRO A 144 2.76 -6.53 -9.52
N ASN A 145 2.23 -7.69 -9.95
CA ASN A 145 2.85 -8.46 -11.01
C ASN A 145 2.78 -7.68 -12.33
N HIS A 146 3.87 -7.73 -13.10
CA HIS A 146 3.91 -7.08 -14.40
C HIS A 146 2.93 -7.76 -15.37
N ILE A 147 2.02 -6.97 -15.95
CA ILE A 147 1.16 -7.39 -17.05
C ILE A 147 1.76 -6.84 -18.34
N SER A 148 1.99 -7.73 -19.31
CA SER A 148 2.52 -7.35 -20.63
C SER A 148 1.68 -6.25 -21.27
N GLY A 149 2.34 -5.22 -21.80
CA GLY A 149 1.70 -4.07 -22.45
C GLY A 149 1.30 -2.92 -21.51
N LEU A 150 1.51 -3.04 -20.19
CA LEU A 150 1.35 -1.92 -19.26
C LEU A 150 2.64 -1.09 -19.14
N PRO A 151 2.51 0.24 -18.90
CA PRO A 151 3.67 1.09 -18.62
C PRO A 151 4.33 0.72 -17.29
N ASP A 152 5.61 1.05 -17.13
CA ASP A 152 6.39 0.73 -15.92
C ASP A 152 5.75 1.25 -14.62
N ILE A 153 5.01 2.37 -14.71
CA ILE A 153 4.29 2.96 -13.58
C ILE A 153 3.28 1.99 -12.95
N ALA A 154 2.75 1.05 -13.74
CA ALA A 154 1.83 0.02 -13.26
C ALA A 154 2.50 -0.97 -12.30
N SER A 155 3.84 -1.00 -12.25
CA SER A 155 4.62 -1.85 -11.34
C SER A 155 4.78 -1.24 -9.95
N HIS A 156 4.33 0.01 -9.73
CA HIS A 156 4.35 0.63 -8.42
C HIS A 156 3.19 0.14 -7.54
N SER A 157 3.42 0.13 -6.22
CA SER A 157 2.44 -0.35 -5.24
C SER A 157 1.14 0.44 -5.21
N ASP A 158 1.13 1.68 -5.69
CA ASP A 158 -0.09 2.51 -5.84
C ASP A 158 -1.05 1.98 -6.90
N SER A 159 -0.52 1.30 -7.92
CA SER A 159 -1.29 0.70 -9.01
C SER A 159 -1.81 -0.69 -8.68
N ALA A 160 -1.51 -1.23 -7.48
CA ALA A 160 -1.84 -2.59 -7.10
C ALA A 160 -3.34 -2.93 -7.23
N ALA A 161 -4.23 -2.01 -6.89
CA ALA A 161 -5.68 -2.20 -7.04
C ALA A 161 -6.09 -2.30 -8.52
N CYS A 162 -5.58 -1.41 -9.37
CA CYS A 162 -5.90 -1.40 -10.79
C CYS A 162 -5.36 -2.66 -11.49
N VAL A 163 -4.10 -3.02 -11.22
CA VAL A 163 -3.48 -4.23 -11.78
C VAL A 163 -4.16 -5.49 -11.28
N GLY A 164 -4.54 -5.54 -9.99
CA GLY A 164 -5.30 -6.65 -9.43
C GLY A 164 -6.66 -6.86 -10.10
N LEU A 165 -7.39 -5.78 -10.39
CA LEU A 165 -8.65 -5.84 -11.13
C LEU A 165 -8.46 -6.34 -12.57
N LEU A 166 -7.43 -5.86 -13.27
CA LEU A 166 -7.10 -6.33 -14.62
C LEU A 166 -6.74 -7.82 -14.62
N GLN A 167 -5.94 -8.27 -13.65
CA GLN A 167 -5.56 -9.67 -13.51
C GLN A 167 -6.77 -10.54 -13.18
N HIS A 168 -7.67 -10.07 -12.32
CA HIS A 168 -8.91 -10.76 -11.99
C HIS A 168 -9.81 -10.92 -13.23
N ALA A 169 -9.99 -9.85 -14.01
CA ALA A 169 -10.77 -9.90 -15.25
C ALA A 169 -10.16 -10.85 -16.30
N GLN A 170 -8.82 -10.85 -16.43
CA GLN A 170 -8.13 -11.77 -17.34
C GLN A 170 -8.30 -13.24 -16.93
N ASN A 171 -8.21 -13.54 -15.64
CA ASN A 171 -8.40 -14.90 -15.14
C ASN A 171 -9.86 -15.35 -15.31
N ALA A 172 -10.83 -14.50 -14.98
CA ALA A 172 -12.24 -14.81 -15.18
C ALA A 172 -12.57 -15.09 -16.66
N ALA A 173 -11.99 -14.33 -17.59
CA ALA A 173 -12.15 -14.57 -19.02
C ALA A 173 -11.55 -15.92 -19.46
N ARG A 174 -10.38 -16.30 -18.92
CA ARG A 174 -9.76 -17.59 -19.19
C ARG A 174 -10.59 -18.76 -18.65
N ASP A 175 -11.16 -18.63 -17.46
CA ASP A 175 -11.98 -19.66 -16.85
C ASP A 175 -13.26 -19.92 -17.67
N VAL A 176 -13.87 -18.87 -18.23
CA VAL A 176 -15.02 -18.98 -19.13
C VAL A 176 -14.64 -19.72 -20.43
N ILE A 177 -13.53 -19.34 -21.06
CA ILE A 177 -13.06 -19.99 -22.30
C ILE A 177 -12.75 -21.47 -22.05
N SER A 178 -12.05 -21.79 -20.96
CA SER A 178 -11.74 -23.17 -20.60
C SER A 178 -12.99 -24.01 -20.37
N ALA A 179 -14.03 -23.43 -19.76
CA ALA A 179 -15.29 -24.13 -19.52
C ALA A 179 -16.06 -24.42 -20.82
N GLU A 180 -15.98 -23.53 -21.81
CA GLU A 180 -16.57 -23.75 -23.14
C GLU A 180 -15.85 -24.88 -23.89
N ASP A 181 -14.51 -24.90 -23.85
CA ASP A 181 -13.70 -25.95 -24.47
C ASP A 181 -13.97 -27.34 -23.85
N ASP A 182 -14.03 -27.45 -22.51
CA ASP A 182 -14.37 -28.69 -21.83
C ASP A 182 -15.79 -29.17 -22.17
N GLN A 183 -16.74 -28.25 -22.32
CA GLN A 183 -18.10 -28.59 -22.71
C GLN A 183 -18.17 -29.09 -24.16
N LEU A 184 -17.39 -28.51 -25.07
CA LEU A 184 -17.28 -28.98 -26.46
C LEU A 184 -16.63 -30.36 -26.54
N ILE A 185 -15.55 -30.60 -25.80
CA ILE A 185 -14.89 -31.90 -25.73
C ILE A 185 -15.85 -32.97 -25.20
N SER A 186 -16.63 -32.67 -24.16
CA SER A 186 -17.61 -33.63 -23.63
C SER A 186 -18.72 -33.96 -24.63
N LYS A 187 -19.20 -32.98 -25.41
CA LYS A 187 -20.21 -33.19 -26.47
C LYS A 187 -19.67 -34.07 -27.59
N VAL A 188 -18.41 -33.85 -28.00
CA VAL A 188 -17.75 -34.66 -29.03
C VAL A 188 -17.47 -36.08 -28.54
N ALA A 189 -16.98 -36.23 -27.31
CA ALA A 189 -16.76 -37.54 -26.69
C ALA A 189 -18.07 -38.35 -26.61
N HIS A 190 -19.16 -37.70 -26.17
CA HIS A 190 -20.47 -38.34 -26.08
C HIS A 190 -21.07 -38.67 -27.46
N TRP A 191 -20.76 -37.88 -28.49
CA TRP A 191 -21.13 -38.21 -29.87
C TRP A 191 -20.39 -39.46 -30.37
N LEU A 192 -19.09 -39.57 -30.09
CA LEU A 192 -18.27 -40.72 -30.47
C LEU A 192 -18.73 -42.01 -29.79
N GLU A 193 -19.02 -41.98 -28.49
CA GLU A 193 -19.57 -43.13 -27.74
C GLU A 193 -20.92 -43.63 -28.27
N ARG A 194 -21.66 -42.78 -28.98
CA ARG A 194 -23.00 -43.10 -29.49
C ARG A 194 -22.98 -43.66 -30.92
N TYR A 195 -21.92 -43.42 -31.68
CA TYR A 195 -21.86 -43.71 -33.13
C TYR A 195 -20.71 -44.64 -33.55
N ILE A 196 -19.82 -45.00 -32.63
CA ILE A 196 -18.75 -46.01 -32.81
C ILE A 196 -19.02 -47.15 -31.83
#